data_AF-A0A7S3WXH2-F1
#
_entry.id   AF-A0A7S3WXH2-F1
#
_cell.length_a   1.000
_cell.length_b   1.000
_cell.length_c   1.000
_cell.angle_alpha   90.00
_cell.angle_beta   90.00
_cell.angle_gamma   90.00
#
_symmetry.space_group_name_H-M   'P 1'
#
loop_
_entity.id
_entity.type
_entity.pdbx_description
1 polymer ?
#
loop_
_entity_poly.entity_id
_entity_poly.type
_entity_poly.pdbx_seq_one_letter_code
_entity_poly.pdbx_strand_id
1 'polypeptide(L)'
;TEHALLCDVCLRDIGSPAEHIQHAAELDRPPVLPIDGDPDFDCRRVECSRGCDAQFCSRECEALAQATFHGPLCPGAEPQAPHAEAVEAFLDHAHGTDEAFLLGGRLVALVLATARREDCSAAQASLALGDFCRVPYWELPKGAEARAACRDECATSLRLLRRALDGSKPARSAARRRGGTSPASFASAASASAAAAACSGGADGWPSLDEWGGLLGLLRQNALCAEVAAPLAGLLPLLAAWCATHARGGHAKKRPRKGAGPEEKEAGLLAEALDALPEAAGEAVRASALYPTVACANHSCAPNAEARFVHGTTRLRLVALRNIAAEEEITISYIDDNETGSRMERREALRDYRFVCDCSLCLRPPSRGK
;
A
#
# COMPACT_ATOMS: atom_id res chain seq x y z
N THR A 1 -4.95 0.52 8.06
CA THR A 1 -6.36 0.11 8.23
C THR A 1 -6.86 0.32 9.66
N GLU A 2 -6.01 0.69 10.63
CA GLU A 2 -6.41 0.90 12.03
C GLU A 2 -7.58 1.88 12.21
N HIS A 3 -7.70 2.93 11.37
CA HIS A 3 -8.76 3.93 11.48
C HIS A 3 -9.66 4.03 10.23
N ALA A 4 -9.47 3.15 9.24
CA ALA A 4 -10.21 3.19 7.98
C ALA A 4 -10.49 1.80 7.42
N LEU A 5 -11.76 1.56 7.08
CA LEU A 5 -12.25 0.34 6.46
C LEU A 5 -12.05 0.43 4.94
N LEU A 6 -10.96 -0.14 4.43
CA LEU A 6 -10.60 -0.09 3.02
C LEU A 6 -10.51 -1.49 2.43
N CYS A 7 -10.85 -1.62 1.15
CA CYS A 7 -10.66 -2.84 0.40
C CYS A 7 -9.18 -3.15 0.23
N ASP A 8 -8.76 -4.35 0.64
CA ASP A 8 -7.35 -4.77 0.59
C ASP A 8 -6.77 -4.91 -0.83
N VAL A 9 -7.62 -4.80 -1.85
CA VAL A 9 -7.24 -4.86 -3.27
C VAL A 9 -7.30 -3.49 -3.94
N CYS A 10 -8.46 -2.84 -3.91
CA CYS A 10 -8.68 -1.61 -4.68
C CYS A 10 -8.63 -0.33 -3.84
N LEU A 11 -8.47 -0.47 -2.51
CA LEU A 11 -8.43 0.63 -1.54
C LEU A 11 -9.67 1.53 -1.55
N ARG A 12 -10.80 1.04 -2.09
CA ARG A 12 -12.11 1.67 -1.95
C ARG A 12 -12.61 1.51 -0.51
N ASP A 13 -13.27 2.54 0.00
CA ASP A 13 -14.00 2.53 1.26
C ASP A 13 -15.02 1.38 1.30
N ILE A 14 -15.11 0.70 2.44
CA ILE A 14 -16.03 -0.41 2.66
C ILE A 14 -16.90 -0.13 3.88
N GLY A 15 -18.21 -0.27 3.69
CA GLY A 15 -19.20 0.01 4.71
C GLY A 15 -19.73 1.44 4.61
N SER A 16 -20.67 1.72 5.48
CA SER A 16 -21.32 3.03 5.65
C SER A 16 -20.44 3.99 6.44
N PRO A 17 -20.65 5.32 6.32
CA PRO A 17 -19.95 6.30 7.15
C PRO A 17 -20.16 6.07 8.65
N ALA A 18 -21.30 5.49 9.05
CA ALA A 18 -21.58 5.12 10.42
C ALA A 18 -20.66 3.99 10.92
N GLU A 19 -20.41 2.98 10.09
CA GLU A 19 -19.44 1.90 10.39
C GLU A 19 -18.01 2.42 10.42
N HIS A 20 -17.66 3.39 9.58
CA HIS A 20 -16.37 4.06 9.64
C HIS A 20 -16.17 4.82 10.95
N ILE A 21 -17.19 5.57 11.41
CA ILE A 21 -17.14 6.24 12.72
C ILE A 21 -17.07 5.21 13.85
N GLN A 22 -17.87 4.13 13.76
CA GLN A 22 -17.83 3.05 14.74
C GLN A 22 -16.43 2.46 14.87
N HIS A 23 -15.82 2.11 13.74
CA HIS A 23 -14.49 1.52 13.69
C HIS A 23 -13.42 2.47 14.22
N ALA A 24 -13.43 3.72 13.77
CA ALA A 24 -12.40 4.70 14.14
C ALA A 24 -12.52 5.18 15.59
N ALA A 25 -13.73 5.29 16.14
CA ALA A 25 -13.98 5.70 17.52
C ALA A 25 -14.18 4.51 18.50
N GLU A 26 -13.94 3.27 18.05
CA GLU A 26 -14.05 2.04 18.85
C GLU A 26 -15.41 1.89 19.56
N LEU A 27 -16.50 2.19 18.85
CA LEU A 27 -17.86 2.15 19.41
C LEU A 27 -18.46 0.74 19.35
N ASP A 28 -19.24 0.38 20.37
CA ASP A 28 -19.97 -0.91 20.42
C ASP A 28 -20.98 -1.08 19.26
N ARG A 29 -21.50 0.04 18.73
CA ARG A 29 -22.49 0.06 17.65
C ARG A 29 -22.35 1.31 16.79
N PRO A 30 -22.76 1.27 15.51
CA PRO A 30 -22.71 2.44 14.65
C PRO A 30 -23.67 3.54 15.13
N PRO A 31 -23.27 4.83 15.08
CA PRO A 31 -24.17 5.94 15.33
C PRO A 31 -25.20 6.04 14.19
N VAL A 32 -26.34 6.67 14.47
CA VAL A 32 -27.33 6.99 13.43
C VAL A 32 -26.90 8.29 12.75
N LEU A 33 -26.81 8.28 11.43
CA LEU A 33 -26.46 9.46 10.64
C LEU A 33 -27.67 9.98 9.86
N PRO A 34 -27.75 11.30 9.60
CA PRO A 34 -28.79 11.88 8.76
C PRO A 34 -28.73 11.41 7.29
N ILE A 35 -27.66 10.73 6.90
CA ILE A 35 -27.40 10.22 5.54
C ILE A 35 -27.49 8.68 5.45
N ASP A 36 -27.92 8.01 6.52
CA ASP A 36 -28.04 6.54 6.52
C ASP A 36 -29.00 6.06 5.43
N GLY A 37 -28.59 5.05 4.68
CA GLY A 37 -29.37 4.47 3.57
C GLY A 37 -29.18 5.15 2.21
N ASP A 38 -28.31 6.16 2.11
CA ASP A 38 -27.89 6.71 0.83
C ASP A 38 -26.97 5.70 0.10
N PRO A 39 -27.36 5.20 -1.09
CA PRO A 39 -26.62 4.18 -1.82
C PRO A 39 -25.23 4.64 -2.29
N ASP A 40 -24.96 5.95 -2.35
CA ASP A 40 -23.65 6.48 -2.72
C ASP A 40 -22.60 6.23 -1.62
N PHE A 41 -23.05 5.96 -0.39
CA PHE A 41 -22.19 5.74 0.78
C PHE A 41 -22.27 4.33 1.36
N ASP A 42 -23.12 3.46 0.81
CA ASP A 42 -23.28 2.07 1.30
C ASP A 42 -22.49 1.11 0.40
N CYS A 43 -21.19 0.95 0.70
CA CYS A 43 -20.37 -0.04 0.02
C CYS A 43 -20.47 -1.41 0.71
N ARG A 44 -20.95 -2.41 -0.04
CA ARG A 44 -21.08 -3.79 0.46
C ARG A 44 -19.75 -4.31 1.02
N ARG A 45 -19.80 -4.78 2.26
CA ARG A 45 -18.72 -5.55 2.89
C ARG A 45 -18.75 -7.01 2.45
N VAL A 46 -17.60 -7.51 2.00
CA VAL A 46 -17.34 -8.91 1.72
C VAL A 46 -16.21 -9.38 2.61
N GLU A 47 -16.51 -10.28 3.53
CA GLU A 47 -15.53 -10.91 4.42
C GLU A 47 -14.72 -11.97 3.66
N CYS A 48 -13.48 -12.16 4.11
CA CYS A 48 -12.63 -13.24 3.65
C CYS A 48 -13.32 -14.60 3.88
N SER A 49 -13.39 -15.43 2.83
CA SER A 49 -13.97 -16.78 2.91
C SER A 49 -13.22 -17.74 3.86
N ARG A 50 -12.00 -17.39 4.26
CA ARG A 50 -11.20 -18.14 5.25
C ARG A 50 -11.36 -17.61 6.69
N GLY A 51 -12.13 -16.54 6.87
CA GLY A 51 -12.51 -15.97 8.16
C GLY A 51 -11.42 -15.23 8.93
N CYS A 52 -10.39 -14.70 8.24
CA CYS A 52 -9.53 -13.68 8.83
C CYS A 52 -10.17 -12.28 8.71
N ASP A 53 -9.52 -11.27 9.30
CA ASP A 53 -10.04 -9.89 9.39
C ASP A 53 -10.00 -9.09 8.07
N ALA A 54 -9.49 -9.67 6.98
CA ALA A 54 -9.44 -8.98 5.70
C ALA A 54 -10.83 -8.78 5.10
N GLN A 55 -11.07 -7.59 4.56
CA GLN A 55 -12.34 -7.17 3.99
C GLN A 55 -12.18 -6.66 2.55
N PHE A 56 -13.22 -6.86 1.76
CA PHE A 56 -13.27 -6.54 0.34
C PHE A 56 -14.57 -5.84 -0.02
N CYS A 57 -14.53 -4.96 -1.03
CA CYS A 57 -15.72 -4.26 -1.51
C CYS A 57 -16.62 -5.14 -2.40
N SER A 58 -16.14 -6.31 -2.84
CA SER A 58 -16.88 -7.21 -3.71
C SER A 58 -16.31 -8.64 -3.70
N ARG A 59 -17.09 -9.60 -4.20
CA ARG A 59 -16.64 -11.01 -4.36
C ARG A 59 -15.55 -11.14 -5.41
N GLU A 60 -15.52 -10.26 -6.41
CA GLU A 60 -14.46 -10.19 -7.41
C GLU A 60 -13.14 -9.74 -6.77
N CYS A 61 -13.16 -8.73 -5.89
CA CYS A 61 -11.97 -8.31 -5.17
C CYS A 61 -11.47 -9.41 -4.23
N GLU A 62 -12.37 -10.05 -3.47
CA GLU A 62 -12.00 -11.17 -2.60
C GLU A 62 -11.38 -12.32 -3.41
N ALA A 63 -12.02 -12.75 -4.50
CA ALA A 63 -11.50 -13.81 -5.36
C ALA A 63 -10.15 -13.45 -6.00
N LEU A 64 -9.97 -12.20 -6.44
CA LEU A 64 -8.71 -11.71 -6.97
C LEU A 64 -7.62 -11.74 -5.91
N ALA A 65 -7.90 -11.26 -4.68
CA ALA A 65 -6.97 -11.32 -3.57
C ALA A 65 -6.56 -12.76 -3.25
N GLN A 66 -7.53 -13.66 -3.11
CA GLN A 66 -7.31 -15.08 -2.83
C GLN A 66 -6.42 -15.74 -3.91
N ALA A 67 -6.63 -15.39 -5.17
CA ALA A 67 -5.91 -15.96 -6.31
C ALA A 67 -4.49 -15.40 -6.51
N THR A 68 -4.14 -14.28 -5.87
CA THR A 68 -2.90 -13.55 -6.14
C THR A 68 -1.96 -13.52 -4.93
N PHE A 69 -2.34 -12.83 -3.86
CA PHE A 69 -1.48 -12.61 -2.70
C PHE A 69 -2.11 -13.05 -1.38
N HIS A 70 -3.41 -12.80 -1.20
CA HIS A 70 -4.07 -13.00 0.08
C HIS A 70 -4.20 -14.49 0.40
N GLY A 71 -4.58 -15.33 -0.55
CA GLY A 71 -4.73 -16.77 -0.31
C GLY A 71 -3.53 -17.40 0.40
N PRO A 72 -2.31 -17.34 -0.15
CA PRO A 72 -1.16 -17.93 0.51
C PRO A 72 -0.63 -17.13 1.72
N LEU A 73 -1.06 -15.88 1.92
CA LEU A 73 -0.73 -15.02 3.07
C LEU A 73 -1.93 -14.81 4.01
N CYS A 74 -2.92 -15.70 3.98
CA CYS A 74 -4.12 -15.59 4.78
C CYS A 74 -3.95 -16.44 6.04
N PRO A 75 -4.01 -15.85 7.25
CA PRO A 75 -3.93 -16.64 8.47
C PRO A 75 -5.18 -17.52 8.64
N GLY A 76 -6.32 -17.10 8.07
CA GLY A 76 -7.61 -17.75 8.26
C GLY A 76 -8.22 -17.44 9.63
N ALA A 77 -9.29 -18.15 9.99
CA ALA A 77 -10.03 -17.97 11.24
C ALA A 77 -9.45 -18.72 12.45
N GLU A 78 -8.57 -19.71 12.21
CA GLU A 78 -8.04 -20.60 13.25
C GLU A 78 -6.58 -20.23 13.57
N PRO A 79 -6.32 -19.51 14.68
CA PRO A 79 -4.98 -18.99 15.01
C PRO A 79 -3.93 -20.08 15.30
N GLN A 80 -4.36 -21.33 15.51
CA GLN A 80 -3.53 -22.43 16.03
C GLN A 80 -3.03 -23.37 14.92
N ALA A 81 -3.37 -23.11 13.65
CA ALA A 81 -2.83 -23.89 12.55
C ALA A 81 -1.36 -23.47 12.29
N PRO A 82 -0.42 -24.40 12.04
CA PRO A 82 0.98 -24.06 11.78
C PRO A 82 1.21 -23.06 10.63
N HIS A 83 0.27 -23.00 9.67
CA HIS A 83 0.28 -22.00 8.61
C HIS A 83 -0.16 -20.62 9.11
N ALA A 84 -1.20 -20.56 9.95
CA ALA A 84 -1.69 -19.31 10.54
C ALA A 84 -0.59 -18.65 11.38
N GLU A 85 0.05 -19.41 12.27
CA GLU A 85 1.18 -18.95 13.09
C GLU A 85 2.34 -18.40 12.24
N ALA A 86 2.64 -19.07 11.11
CA ALA A 86 3.72 -18.63 10.23
C ALA A 86 3.38 -17.35 9.46
N VAL A 87 2.13 -17.21 9.03
CA VAL A 87 1.62 -16.00 8.36
C VAL A 87 1.59 -14.84 9.34
N GLU A 88 1.03 -15.02 10.54
CA GLU A 88 0.98 -13.99 11.58
C GLU A 88 2.39 -13.53 11.96
N ALA A 89 3.32 -14.46 12.21
CA ALA A 89 4.70 -14.10 12.52
C ALA A 89 5.37 -13.27 11.39
N PHE A 90 5.07 -13.56 10.12
CA PHE A 90 5.55 -12.75 9.00
C PHE A 90 4.92 -11.35 8.99
N LEU A 91 3.60 -11.26 9.17
CA LEU A 91 2.87 -9.99 9.20
C LEU A 91 3.33 -9.10 10.37
N ASP A 92 3.47 -9.67 11.57
CA ASP A 92 3.96 -8.99 12.76
C ASP A 92 5.38 -8.46 12.56
N HIS A 93 6.26 -9.27 11.98
CA HIS A 93 7.62 -8.83 11.66
C HIS A 93 7.60 -7.66 10.67
N ALA A 94 6.79 -7.76 9.60
CA ALA A 94 6.71 -6.73 8.58
C ALA A 94 6.13 -5.41 9.12
N HIS A 95 5.06 -5.45 9.93
CA HIS A 95 4.51 -4.27 10.60
C HIS A 95 5.48 -3.66 11.62
N GLY A 96 6.23 -4.50 12.34
CA GLY A 96 7.18 -4.05 13.37
C GLY A 96 8.52 -3.54 12.84
N THR A 97 8.80 -3.65 11.53
CA THR A 97 10.10 -3.29 10.95
C THR A 97 9.97 -2.32 9.78
N ASP A 98 9.53 -2.79 8.61
CA ASP A 98 9.39 -2.01 7.38
C ASP A 98 8.27 -2.60 6.49
N GLU A 99 7.32 -1.76 6.10
CA GLU A 99 6.19 -2.15 5.25
C GLU A 99 6.60 -2.70 3.88
N ALA A 100 7.83 -2.42 3.41
CA ALA A 100 8.39 -3.00 2.20
C ALA A 100 8.38 -4.54 2.25
N PHE A 101 8.47 -5.15 3.44
CA PHE A 101 8.34 -6.59 3.61
C PHE A 101 6.94 -7.09 3.23
N LEU A 102 5.87 -6.36 3.59
CA LEU A 102 4.50 -6.72 3.20
C LEU A 102 4.35 -6.72 1.68
N LEU A 103 4.84 -5.66 1.04
CA LEU A 103 4.78 -5.50 -0.41
C LEU A 103 5.61 -6.57 -1.14
N GLY A 104 6.81 -6.87 -0.62
CA GLY A 104 7.66 -7.94 -1.11
C GLY A 104 6.99 -9.31 -0.97
N GLY A 105 6.36 -9.58 0.17
CA GLY A 105 5.61 -10.81 0.41
C GLY A 105 4.46 -10.99 -0.58
N ARG A 106 3.68 -9.93 -0.81
CA ARG A 106 2.58 -9.93 -1.80
C ARG A 106 3.10 -10.18 -3.22
N LEU A 107 4.23 -9.59 -3.59
CA LEU A 107 4.83 -9.76 -4.92
C LEU A 107 5.37 -11.19 -5.11
N VAL A 108 6.06 -11.76 -4.13
CA VAL A 108 6.50 -13.16 -4.16
C VAL A 108 5.29 -14.10 -4.26
N ALA A 109 4.25 -13.87 -3.46
CA ALA A 109 3.02 -14.65 -3.52
C ALA A 109 2.36 -14.58 -4.91
N LEU A 110 2.28 -13.39 -5.51
CA LEU A 110 1.75 -13.18 -6.86
C LEU A 110 2.57 -13.93 -7.92
N VAL A 111 3.90 -13.83 -7.88
CA VAL A 111 4.80 -14.49 -8.82
C VAL A 111 4.66 -16.01 -8.72
N LEU A 112 4.65 -16.56 -7.51
CA LEU A 112 4.45 -17.99 -7.29
C LEU A 112 3.05 -18.47 -7.70
N ALA A 113 2.00 -17.68 -7.42
CA ALA A 113 0.65 -17.97 -7.87
C ALA A 113 0.54 -17.99 -9.41
N THR A 114 1.23 -17.07 -10.08
CA THR A 114 1.28 -17.01 -11.55
C THR A 114 2.02 -18.20 -12.12
N ALA A 115 3.19 -18.53 -11.58
CA ALA A 115 3.97 -19.69 -12.01
C ALA A 115 3.19 -21.00 -11.88
N ARG A 116 2.42 -21.18 -10.80
CA ARG A 116 1.52 -22.35 -10.64
C ARG A 116 0.44 -22.40 -11.72
N ARG A 117 -0.12 -21.26 -12.13
CA ARG A 117 -1.13 -21.20 -13.20
C ARG A 117 -0.56 -21.49 -14.58
N GLU A 118 0.71 -21.13 -14.78
CA GLU A 118 1.45 -21.29 -16.02
C GLU A 118 2.29 -22.57 -16.08
N ASP A 119 2.17 -23.45 -15.07
CA ASP A 119 2.90 -24.73 -14.96
C ASP A 119 4.43 -24.57 -14.99
N CYS A 120 4.90 -23.46 -14.39
CA CYS A 120 6.31 -23.13 -14.24
C CYS A 120 6.82 -23.53 -12.84
N SER A 121 8.09 -23.93 -12.74
CA SER A 121 8.70 -24.24 -11.45
C SER A 121 8.93 -22.97 -10.61
N ALA A 122 8.97 -23.10 -9.29
CA ALA A 122 9.26 -21.97 -8.39
C ALA A 122 10.66 -21.36 -8.66
N ALA A 123 11.62 -22.17 -9.11
CA ALA A 123 12.93 -21.70 -9.54
C ALA A 123 12.84 -20.81 -10.79
N GLN A 124 12.01 -21.19 -11.78
CA GLN A 124 11.76 -20.35 -12.95
C GLN A 124 11.01 -19.06 -12.58
N ALA A 125 10.06 -19.15 -11.66
CA ALA A 125 9.33 -17.99 -11.14
C ALA A 125 10.28 -16.99 -10.44
N SER A 126 11.23 -17.52 -9.66
CA SER A 126 12.22 -16.71 -8.94
C SER A 126 13.18 -15.96 -9.85
N LEU A 127 13.40 -16.43 -11.09
CA LEU A 127 14.19 -15.67 -12.08
C LEU A 127 13.54 -14.32 -12.39
N ALA A 128 12.21 -14.25 -12.48
CA ALA A 128 11.51 -13.00 -12.68
C ALA A 128 11.73 -12.02 -11.51
N LEU A 129 11.98 -12.52 -10.30
CA LEU A 129 12.32 -11.69 -9.14
C LEU A 129 13.75 -11.11 -9.23
N GLY A 130 14.67 -11.82 -9.90
CA GLY A 130 16.04 -11.38 -10.15
C GLY A 130 16.14 -10.14 -11.04
N ASP A 131 15.19 -9.95 -11.96
CA ASP A 131 15.16 -8.80 -12.88
C ASP A 131 14.91 -7.46 -12.15
N PHE A 132 14.34 -7.50 -10.95
CA PHE A 132 14.06 -6.32 -10.14
C PHE A 132 15.29 -5.80 -9.37
N CYS A 133 16.44 -6.47 -9.44
CA CYS A 133 17.58 -6.16 -8.57
C CYS A 133 18.31 -4.88 -8.98
N ARG A 134 18.29 -3.84 -8.13
CA ARG A 134 19.49 -3.02 -7.84
C ARG A 134 19.51 -2.54 -6.39
N VAL A 135 20.68 -2.70 -5.76
CA VAL A 135 21.04 -2.37 -4.37
C VAL A 135 20.25 -3.17 -3.33
N PRO A 136 20.90 -4.11 -2.60
CA PRO A 136 20.21 -4.80 -1.51
C PRO A 136 19.67 -3.85 -0.45
N TYR A 137 18.53 -4.16 0.17
CA TYR A 137 17.88 -3.34 1.19
C TYR A 137 18.84 -2.89 2.30
N TRP A 138 19.66 -3.79 2.81
CA TRP A 138 20.66 -3.49 3.85
C TRP A 138 21.80 -2.59 3.38
N GLU A 139 21.91 -2.27 2.09
CA GLU A 139 22.87 -1.29 1.59
C GLU A 139 22.32 0.13 1.60
N LEU A 140 21.02 0.34 1.72
CA LEU A 140 20.41 1.67 1.76
C LEU A 140 20.81 2.45 3.03
N PRO A 141 20.77 1.88 4.25
CA PRO A 141 21.14 2.59 5.47
C PRO A 141 22.60 3.02 5.54
N LYS A 142 22.84 4.13 6.25
CA LYS A 142 24.19 4.62 6.56
C LYS A 142 24.75 3.90 7.80
N GLY A 143 26.03 3.52 7.72
CA GLY A 143 26.78 2.95 8.85
C GLY A 143 26.74 1.42 8.88
N ALA A 144 27.84 0.79 9.33
CA ALA A 144 27.98 -0.66 9.29
C ALA A 144 26.95 -1.39 10.19
N GLU A 145 26.64 -0.82 11.35
CA GLU A 145 25.68 -1.38 12.30
C GLU A 145 24.26 -1.41 11.74
N ALA A 146 23.77 -0.29 11.17
CA ALA A 146 22.46 -0.23 10.55
C ALA A 146 22.33 -1.20 9.36
N ARG A 147 23.40 -1.35 8.56
CA ARG A 147 23.43 -2.34 7.48
C ARG A 147 23.39 -3.77 7.99
N ALA A 148 24.08 -4.08 9.10
CA ALA A 148 24.03 -5.40 9.70
C ALA A 148 22.61 -5.72 10.22
N ALA A 149 22.00 -4.78 10.95
CA ALA A 149 20.63 -4.92 11.46
C ALA A 149 19.62 -5.17 10.33
N CYS A 150 19.66 -4.36 9.25
CA CYS A 150 18.76 -4.57 8.12
C CYS A 150 18.99 -5.89 7.37
N ARG A 151 20.21 -6.42 7.37
CA ARG A 151 20.49 -7.75 6.80
C ARG A 151 19.87 -8.85 7.66
N ASP A 152 19.91 -8.73 8.98
CA ASP A 152 19.32 -9.68 9.91
C ASP A 152 17.78 -9.65 9.87
N GLU A 153 17.18 -8.45 9.76
CA GLU A 153 15.75 -8.26 9.50
C GLU A 153 15.34 -8.96 8.20
N CYS A 154 16.07 -8.69 7.11
CA CYS A 154 15.82 -9.28 5.80
C CYS A 154 15.90 -10.83 5.83
N ALA A 155 16.90 -11.38 6.52
CA ALA A 155 17.03 -12.82 6.70
C ALA A 155 15.91 -13.42 7.56
N THR A 156 15.42 -12.69 8.55
CA THR A 156 14.28 -13.11 9.38
C THR A 156 12.99 -13.11 8.59
N SER A 157 12.71 -12.01 7.88
CA SER A 157 11.56 -11.86 6.98
C SER A 157 11.50 -12.99 5.94
N LEU A 158 12.60 -13.27 5.23
CA LEU A 158 12.64 -14.34 4.22
C LEU A 158 12.32 -15.72 4.81
N ARG A 159 12.85 -16.03 6.00
CA ARG A 159 12.56 -17.29 6.68
C ARG A 159 11.10 -17.41 7.08
N LEU A 160 10.50 -16.34 7.59
CA LEU A 160 9.08 -16.31 7.99
C LEU A 160 8.17 -16.44 6.77
N LEU A 161 8.43 -15.67 5.71
CA LEU A 161 7.70 -15.74 4.44
C LEU A 161 7.76 -17.15 3.84
N ARG A 162 8.94 -17.80 3.88
CA ARG A 162 9.09 -19.18 3.42
C ARG A 162 8.19 -20.15 4.16
N ARG A 163 8.18 -20.08 5.50
CA ARG A 163 7.30 -20.91 6.32
C ARG A 163 5.81 -20.64 6.04
N ALA A 164 5.44 -19.38 5.87
CA ALA A 164 4.06 -18.98 5.57
C ALA A 164 3.58 -19.58 4.23
N LEU A 165 4.35 -19.39 3.15
CA LEU A 165 3.95 -19.84 1.81
C LEU A 165 4.09 -21.37 1.63
N ASP A 166 5.10 -22.02 2.22
CA ASP A 166 5.26 -23.48 2.16
C ASP A 166 4.13 -24.21 2.93
N GLY A 167 3.60 -23.58 3.99
CA GLY A 167 2.46 -24.08 4.75
C GLY A 167 1.11 -23.99 4.03
N SER A 168 1.03 -23.24 2.91
CA SER A 168 -0.18 -23.12 2.12
C SER A 168 -0.47 -24.42 1.35
N LYS A 169 -1.29 -25.32 1.92
CA LYS A 169 -1.83 -26.45 1.14
C LYS A 169 -2.71 -25.89 0.02
N PRO A 170 -2.55 -26.31 -1.24
CA PRO A 170 -3.43 -25.86 -2.30
C PRO A 170 -4.87 -26.28 -1.96
N ALA A 171 -5.80 -25.33 -2.00
CA ALA A 171 -7.20 -25.67 -2.13
C ALA A 171 -7.32 -26.54 -3.40
N ARG A 172 -7.84 -27.77 -3.25
CA ARG A 172 -8.14 -28.63 -4.40
C ARG A 172 -9.26 -27.99 -5.21
N SER A 173 -8.94 -27.06 -6.12
CA SER A 173 -9.92 -26.54 -7.06
C SER A 173 -10.03 -27.50 -8.25
N ALA A 174 -11.10 -28.29 -8.26
CA ALA A 174 -11.55 -28.99 -9.44
C ALA A 174 -12.02 -27.96 -10.48
N ALA A 175 -11.16 -27.57 -11.43
CA ALA A 175 -11.63 -26.83 -12.61
C ALA A 175 -10.67 -27.01 -13.80
N ARG A 176 -11.02 -27.97 -14.65
CA ARG A 176 -10.45 -28.19 -15.97
C ARG A 176 -11.06 -27.16 -16.93
N ARG A 177 -10.20 -26.35 -17.56
CA ARG A 177 -10.33 -25.45 -18.74
C ARG A 177 -11.73 -25.14 -19.31
N ARG A 178 -11.97 -23.86 -19.61
CA ARG A 178 -12.37 -23.37 -20.95
C ARG A 178 -12.07 -21.87 -21.08
N GLY A 179 -11.60 -21.47 -22.26
CA GLY A 179 -11.20 -20.11 -22.59
C GLY A 179 -12.34 -19.11 -22.41
N GLY A 180 -11.98 -17.95 -21.88
CA GLY A 180 -12.79 -16.76 -21.73
C GLY A 180 -11.82 -15.60 -21.53
N THR A 181 -12.00 -14.55 -22.31
CA THR A 181 -11.15 -13.36 -22.39
C THR A 181 -10.82 -12.77 -21.03
N SER A 182 -9.51 -12.57 -20.79
CA SER A 182 -8.92 -11.98 -19.58
C SER A 182 -9.47 -10.59 -19.27
N PRO A 183 -9.97 -10.32 -18.05
CA PRO A 183 -10.01 -8.98 -17.51
C PRO A 183 -8.69 -8.68 -16.79
N ALA A 184 -8.11 -7.53 -17.15
CA ALA A 184 -7.15 -6.73 -16.39
C ALA A 184 -5.69 -7.20 -16.37
N SER A 185 -4.94 -6.59 -17.28
CA SER A 185 -3.62 -6.00 -17.09
C SER A 185 -3.20 -5.82 -15.62
N PHE A 186 -2.38 -6.74 -15.13
CA PHE A 186 -1.35 -6.47 -14.13
C PHE A 186 -0.11 -7.34 -14.41
N ALA A 187 -0.33 -8.52 -15.00
CA ALA A 187 0.75 -9.45 -15.38
C ALA A 187 1.41 -9.19 -16.75
N SER A 188 0.84 -8.36 -17.65
CA SER A 188 1.43 -8.15 -18.99
C SER A 188 2.50 -7.05 -19.05
N ALA A 189 2.89 -6.45 -17.93
CA ALA A 189 4.01 -5.50 -17.87
C ALA A 189 5.33 -6.17 -17.41
N ALA A 190 5.30 -7.43 -16.98
CA ALA A 190 6.48 -8.17 -16.52
C ALA A 190 7.00 -9.18 -17.56
N SER A 191 6.60 -9.08 -18.83
CA SER A 191 7.09 -9.95 -19.89
C SER A 191 7.55 -9.13 -21.09
N ALA A 192 8.83 -8.72 -21.10
CA ALA A 192 9.67 -8.75 -22.31
C ALA A 192 11.12 -8.29 -21.99
N SER A 193 12.00 -9.28 -21.87
CA SER A 193 13.39 -9.26 -22.36
C SER A 193 14.32 -8.10 -21.95
N ALA A 194 15.21 -8.34 -20.98
CA ALA A 194 16.66 -8.27 -21.20
C ALA A 194 17.45 -8.56 -19.91
N ALA A 195 17.94 -9.80 -19.76
CA ALA A 195 19.31 -10.17 -19.35
C ALA A 195 19.32 -11.57 -18.73
N ALA A 196 19.41 -12.58 -19.60
CA ALA A 196 20.00 -13.86 -19.23
C ALA A 196 21.49 -13.63 -18.90
N ALA A 197 21.79 -13.17 -17.69
CA ALA A 197 23.16 -13.10 -17.17
C ALA A 197 23.15 -13.08 -15.63
N ALA A 198 23.48 -14.24 -15.06
CA ALA A 198 23.91 -14.45 -13.67
C ALA A 198 22.85 -14.29 -12.55
N CYS A 199 21.78 -15.09 -12.57
CA CYS A 199 21.03 -15.41 -11.35
C CYS A 199 21.01 -16.92 -11.15
N SER A 200 21.74 -17.39 -10.14
CA SER A 200 21.58 -18.74 -9.60
C SER A 200 20.43 -18.68 -8.59
N GLY A 201 19.19 -18.84 -9.06
CA GLY A 201 18.06 -19.02 -8.16
C GLY A 201 18.40 -20.11 -7.12
N GLY A 202 17.94 -19.94 -5.88
CA GLY A 202 18.16 -20.93 -4.84
C GLY A 202 17.73 -22.32 -5.31
N ALA A 203 18.48 -23.37 -4.94
CA ALA A 203 18.24 -24.75 -5.39
C ALA A 203 16.81 -25.26 -5.12
N ASP A 204 16.08 -24.61 -4.21
CA ASP A 204 14.73 -24.96 -3.77
C ASP A 204 13.62 -24.15 -4.45
N GLY A 205 13.96 -23.25 -5.38
CA GLY A 205 13.00 -22.38 -6.06
C GLY A 205 12.48 -21.19 -5.26
N TRP A 206 13.18 -20.82 -4.19
CA TRP A 206 12.98 -19.60 -3.41
C TRP A 206 14.06 -18.56 -3.74
N PRO A 207 13.75 -17.25 -3.63
CA PRO A 207 14.77 -16.20 -3.65
C PRO A 207 15.87 -16.48 -2.63
N SER A 208 17.11 -16.30 -3.05
CA SER A 208 18.25 -16.14 -2.15
C SER A 208 18.09 -14.90 -1.29
N LEU A 209 18.89 -14.79 -0.21
CA LEU A 209 18.88 -13.60 0.63
C LEU A 209 19.23 -12.33 -0.16
N ASP A 210 20.16 -12.42 -1.11
CA ASP A 210 20.56 -11.28 -1.94
C ASP A 210 19.47 -10.89 -2.95
N GLU A 211 18.76 -11.85 -3.56
CA GLU A 211 17.61 -11.57 -4.42
C GLU A 211 16.44 -10.93 -3.64
N TRP A 212 16.15 -11.45 -2.44
CA TRP A 212 15.14 -10.88 -1.55
C TRP A 212 15.52 -9.47 -1.08
N GLY A 213 16.77 -9.28 -0.67
CA GLY A 213 17.29 -7.97 -0.31
C GLY A 213 17.23 -6.99 -1.48
N GLY A 214 17.59 -7.43 -2.69
CA GLY A 214 17.51 -6.62 -3.91
C GLY A 214 16.08 -6.19 -4.26
N LEU A 215 15.12 -7.12 -4.12
CA LEU A 215 13.70 -6.82 -4.30
C LEU A 215 13.24 -5.73 -3.33
N LEU A 216 13.53 -5.89 -2.05
CA LEU A 216 13.16 -4.91 -1.02
C LEU A 216 13.85 -3.55 -1.23
N GLY A 217 15.09 -3.56 -1.72
CA GLY A 217 15.80 -2.35 -2.12
C GLY A 217 15.07 -1.61 -3.26
N LEU A 218 14.67 -2.34 -4.30
CA LEU A 218 13.84 -1.79 -5.39
C LEU A 218 12.52 -1.25 -4.84
N LEU A 219 11.83 -2.00 -3.99
CA LEU A 219 10.56 -1.57 -3.41
C LEU A 219 10.72 -0.26 -2.64
N ARG A 220 11.75 -0.15 -1.81
CA ARG A 220 11.99 1.05 -1.01
C ARG A 220 12.39 2.28 -1.83
N GLN A 221 13.11 2.07 -2.94
CA GLN A 221 13.51 3.16 -3.83
C GLN A 221 12.40 3.61 -4.78
N ASN A 222 11.45 2.73 -5.12
CA ASN A 222 10.44 2.96 -6.17
C ASN A 222 9.00 3.02 -5.64
N ALA A 223 8.74 2.66 -4.39
CA ALA A 223 7.42 2.82 -3.80
C ALA A 223 7.11 4.31 -3.65
N LEU A 224 5.96 4.71 -4.20
CA LEU A 224 5.41 6.04 -4.02
C LEU A 224 4.40 6.01 -2.88
N CYS A 225 4.47 7.01 -2.01
CA CYS A 225 3.46 7.24 -1.00
C CYS A 225 2.22 7.85 -1.68
N ALA A 226 1.16 7.06 -1.81
CA ALA A 226 -0.15 7.50 -2.23
C ALA A 226 -0.95 7.96 -1.01
N GLU A 227 -1.59 9.12 -1.11
CA GLU A 227 -2.57 9.57 -0.12
C GLU A 227 -3.98 9.19 -0.60
N VAL A 228 -4.58 8.24 0.10
CA VAL A 228 -5.98 7.86 -0.08
C VAL A 228 -6.81 8.76 0.84
N ALA A 229 -7.79 9.47 0.28
CA ALA A 229 -8.64 10.34 1.09
C ALA A 229 -9.28 9.54 2.23
N ALA A 230 -9.34 10.11 3.42
CA ALA A 230 -10.05 9.48 4.52
C ALA A 230 -11.53 9.33 4.12
N PRO A 231 -12.15 8.16 4.37
CA PRO A 231 -13.58 7.93 4.09
C PRO A 231 -14.48 9.00 4.73
N LEU A 232 -14.08 9.52 5.89
CA LEU A 232 -14.83 10.51 6.65
C LEU A 232 -14.44 11.97 6.32
N ALA A 233 -13.33 12.23 5.61
CA ALA A 233 -12.74 13.56 5.49
C ALA A 233 -13.73 14.63 4.98
N GLY A 234 -14.52 14.30 3.96
CA GLY A 234 -15.55 15.20 3.41
C GLY A 234 -16.83 15.29 4.25
N LEU A 235 -17.09 14.31 5.12
CA LEU A 235 -18.32 14.18 5.89
C LEU A 235 -18.22 14.85 7.26
N LEU A 236 -17.05 14.80 7.92
CA LEU A 236 -16.89 15.33 9.29
C LEU A 236 -17.37 16.78 9.45
N PRO A 237 -17.06 17.75 8.56
CA PRO A 237 -17.55 19.11 8.71
C PRO A 237 -19.08 19.23 8.59
N LEU A 238 -19.68 18.42 7.72
CA LEU A 238 -21.13 18.41 7.51
C LEU A 238 -21.87 17.81 8.71
N LEU A 239 -21.36 16.69 9.23
CA LEU A 239 -21.92 16.02 10.40
C LEU A 239 -21.77 16.90 11.66
N ALA A 240 -20.62 17.55 11.85
CA ALA A 240 -20.41 18.49 12.95
C ALA A 240 -21.38 19.68 12.89
N ALA A 241 -21.60 20.27 11.70
CA ALA A 241 -22.57 21.34 11.52
C ALA A 241 -24.01 20.87 11.79
N TRP A 242 -24.35 19.64 11.39
CA TRP A 242 -25.66 19.05 11.68
C TRP A 242 -25.85 18.83 13.19
N CYS A 243 -24.86 18.28 13.89
CA CYS A 243 -24.87 18.14 15.34
C CYS A 243 -25.05 19.49 16.05
N ALA A 244 -24.33 20.54 15.62
CA ALA A 244 -24.41 21.87 16.21
C ALA A 244 -25.81 22.50 16.09
N THR A 245 -26.56 22.16 15.03
CA THR A 245 -27.91 22.68 14.79
C THR A 245 -29.00 21.88 15.52
N HIS A 246 -28.82 20.57 15.69
CA HIS A 246 -29.85 19.67 16.22
C HIS A 246 -29.64 19.28 17.70
N ALA A 247 -28.40 19.30 18.20
CA ALA A 247 -28.10 19.08 19.61
C ALA A 247 -28.22 20.39 20.41
N ARG A 248 -29.45 20.81 20.76
CA ARG A 248 -29.70 22.07 21.51
C ARG A 248 -29.26 21.99 22.99
N GLY A 249 -27.96 22.07 23.21
CA GLY A 249 -27.32 22.09 24.54
C GLY A 249 -25.86 22.56 24.55
N GLY A 250 -25.23 22.64 23.38
CA GLY A 250 -23.79 22.88 23.21
C GLY A 250 -22.94 21.67 23.59
N HIS A 251 -21.79 21.49 22.94
CA HIS A 251 -20.79 20.42 23.24
C HIS A 251 -20.48 20.27 24.74
N ALA A 252 -20.69 21.31 25.54
CA ALA A 252 -20.41 21.33 26.97
C ALA A 252 -21.40 20.55 27.86
N LYS A 253 -22.58 20.11 27.37
CA LYS A 253 -23.57 19.40 28.19
C LYS A 253 -23.68 17.93 27.83
N LYS A 254 -22.89 17.09 28.53
CA LYS A 254 -22.82 15.61 28.45
C LYS A 254 -24.14 14.83 28.61
N ARG A 255 -25.30 15.49 28.76
CA ARG A 255 -26.59 14.81 28.90
C ARG A 255 -27.71 15.60 28.20
N PRO A 256 -28.55 14.93 27.39
CA PRO A 256 -29.70 15.55 26.75
C PRO A 256 -30.67 16.12 27.80
N ARG A 257 -31.40 17.17 27.42
CA ARG A 257 -32.41 17.77 28.30
C ARG A 257 -33.51 16.74 28.62
N LYS A 258 -34.07 16.83 29.82
CA LYS A 258 -35.22 16.01 30.21
C LYS A 258 -36.41 16.37 29.30
N GLY A 259 -36.79 15.46 28.40
CA GLY A 259 -37.82 15.69 27.38
C GLY A 259 -37.30 15.96 25.96
N ALA A 260 -35.99 15.81 25.70
CA ALA A 260 -35.43 15.90 24.35
C ALA A 260 -36.13 14.95 23.36
N GLY A 261 -36.40 15.44 22.15
CA GLY A 261 -36.94 14.65 21.05
C GLY A 261 -35.96 13.57 20.56
N PRO A 262 -36.41 12.61 19.75
CA PRO A 262 -35.54 11.54 19.21
C PRO A 262 -34.32 12.08 18.47
N GLU A 263 -34.53 13.05 17.56
CA GLU A 263 -33.49 13.67 16.74
C GLU A 263 -32.45 14.43 17.58
N GLU A 264 -32.87 15.17 18.62
CA GLU A 264 -31.93 15.87 19.53
C GLU A 264 -31.04 14.87 20.29
N LYS A 265 -31.57 13.69 20.63
CA LYS A 265 -30.78 12.62 21.30
C LYS A 265 -29.78 11.99 20.34
N GLU A 266 -30.19 11.71 19.10
CA GLU A 266 -29.31 11.17 18.07
C GLU A 266 -28.19 12.15 17.72
N ALA A 267 -28.52 13.44 17.57
CA ALA A 267 -27.53 14.50 17.36
C ALA A 267 -26.51 14.61 18.50
N GLY A 268 -26.97 14.43 19.75
CA GLY A 268 -26.08 14.40 20.91
C GLY A 268 -25.14 13.19 20.92
N LEU A 269 -25.66 11.99 20.63
CA LEU A 269 -24.86 10.77 20.54
C LEU A 269 -23.85 10.82 19.39
N LEU A 270 -24.26 11.37 18.24
CA LEU A 270 -23.34 11.56 17.11
C LEU A 270 -22.25 12.59 17.45
N ALA A 271 -22.59 13.68 18.14
CA ALA A 271 -21.58 14.64 18.58
C ALA A 271 -20.54 13.99 19.51
N GLU A 272 -20.98 13.16 20.47
CA GLU A 272 -20.09 12.39 21.35
C GLU A 272 -19.21 11.40 20.55
N ALA A 273 -19.77 10.75 19.53
CA ALA A 273 -19.01 9.86 18.65
C ALA A 273 -17.96 10.61 17.81
N LEU A 274 -18.29 11.78 17.26
CA LEU A 274 -17.35 12.62 16.52
C LEU A 274 -16.24 13.16 17.42
N ASP A 275 -16.57 13.55 18.66
CA ASP A 275 -15.60 14.03 19.66
C ASP A 275 -14.65 12.90 20.13
N ALA A 276 -15.03 11.63 19.96
CA ALA A 276 -14.22 10.45 20.28
C ALA A 276 -13.31 9.98 19.14
N LEU A 277 -13.43 10.55 17.94
CA LEU A 277 -12.60 10.16 16.80
C LEU A 277 -11.13 10.54 17.05
N PRO A 278 -10.17 9.67 16.67
CA PRO A 278 -8.77 10.05 16.64
C PRO A 278 -8.56 11.15 15.60
N GLU A 279 -7.57 12.02 15.81
CA GLU A 279 -7.23 13.10 14.86
C GLU A 279 -7.05 12.56 13.42
N ALA A 280 -6.44 11.38 13.30
CA ALA A 280 -6.20 10.69 12.04
C ALA A 280 -7.47 10.26 11.28
N ALA A 281 -8.66 10.22 11.89
CA ALA A 281 -9.89 9.75 11.23
C ALA A 281 -10.35 10.66 10.08
N GLY A 282 -9.97 11.95 10.12
CA GLY A 282 -10.21 12.90 9.04
C GLY A 282 -9.02 13.07 8.08
N GLU A 283 -7.90 12.40 8.35
CA GLU A 283 -6.66 12.57 7.61
C GLU A 283 -6.53 11.53 6.50
N ALA A 284 -5.86 11.91 5.41
CA ALA A 284 -5.61 10.97 4.32
C ALA A 284 -4.76 9.79 4.82
N VAL A 285 -5.17 8.58 4.44
CA VAL A 285 -4.42 7.35 4.72
C VAL A 285 -3.27 7.28 3.75
N ARG A 286 -2.04 7.21 4.28
CA ARG A 286 -0.85 6.94 3.49
C ARG A 286 -0.79 5.46 3.13
N ALA A 287 -0.52 5.19 1.86
CA ALA A 287 -0.33 3.85 1.32
C ALA A 287 0.93 3.81 0.46
N SER A 288 1.68 2.72 0.53
CA SER A 288 2.83 2.49 -0.35
C SER A 288 2.39 1.73 -1.61
N ALA A 289 2.72 2.25 -2.78
CA ALA A 289 2.34 1.64 -4.06
C ALA A 289 3.45 1.69 -5.10
N LEU A 290 3.52 0.65 -5.94
CA LEU A 290 4.41 0.60 -7.10
C LEU A 290 3.65 0.94 -8.37
N TYR A 291 4.25 1.82 -9.18
CA TYR A 291 3.75 2.20 -10.49
C TYR A 291 4.81 1.89 -11.53
N PRO A 292 4.82 0.68 -12.13
CA PRO A 292 5.91 0.23 -13.00
C PRO A 292 6.27 1.22 -14.12
N THR A 293 5.27 1.82 -14.77
CA THR A 293 5.49 2.80 -15.84
C THR A 293 6.19 4.06 -15.34
N VAL A 294 5.90 4.50 -14.11
CA VAL A 294 6.46 5.73 -13.53
C VAL A 294 7.83 5.45 -12.92
N ALA A 295 8.04 4.25 -12.39
CA ALA A 295 9.35 3.79 -11.92
C ALA A 295 10.42 3.76 -13.04
N CYS A 296 10.02 3.79 -14.32
CA CYS A 296 10.95 3.93 -15.45
C CYS A 296 11.48 5.36 -15.65
N ALA A 297 10.88 6.38 -15.04
CA ALA A 297 11.27 7.78 -15.24
C ALA A 297 12.48 8.12 -14.35
N ASN A 298 13.59 8.53 -14.97
CA ASN A 298 14.81 8.89 -14.26
C ASN A 298 14.69 10.23 -13.51
N HIS A 299 15.58 10.42 -12.54
CA HIS A 299 15.64 11.65 -11.77
C HIS A 299 16.23 12.84 -12.54
N SER A 300 15.62 14.01 -12.39
CA SER A 300 16.26 15.31 -12.61
C SER A 300 15.85 16.30 -11.52
N CYS A 301 16.78 17.09 -11.00
CA CYS A 301 16.42 18.17 -10.08
C CYS A 301 15.63 19.30 -10.79
N ALA A 302 15.74 19.40 -12.12
CA ALA A 302 14.88 20.22 -12.97
C ALA A 302 14.12 19.30 -13.92
N PRO A 303 13.05 18.64 -13.45
CA PRO A 303 12.33 17.65 -14.22
C PRO A 303 11.50 18.29 -15.34
N ASN A 304 11.09 17.48 -16.33
CA ASN A 304 10.16 17.90 -17.38
C ASN A 304 8.76 17.30 -17.21
N ALA A 305 8.60 16.36 -16.28
CA ALA A 305 7.33 15.82 -15.85
C ALA A 305 7.25 15.66 -14.33
N GLU A 306 6.06 15.43 -13.84
CA GLU A 306 5.79 15.16 -12.43
C GLU A 306 4.77 14.03 -12.29
N ALA A 307 4.92 13.23 -11.25
CA ALA A 307 3.95 12.23 -10.86
C ALA A 307 2.92 12.88 -9.92
N ARG A 308 1.66 12.92 -10.33
CA ARG A 308 0.54 13.46 -9.54
C ARG A 308 -0.54 12.42 -9.32
N PHE A 309 -0.94 12.23 -8.08
CA PHE A 309 -2.13 11.45 -7.77
C PHE A 309 -3.39 12.21 -8.20
N VAL A 310 -4.34 11.48 -8.79
CA VAL A 310 -5.69 12.01 -8.98
C VAL A 310 -6.34 12.08 -7.61
N HIS A 311 -6.74 13.28 -7.20
CA HIS A 311 -7.30 13.57 -5.89
C HIS A 311 -8.33 12.53 -5.43
N GLY A 312 -8.15 12.00 -4.22
CA GLY A 312 -9.02 10.99 -3.63
C GLY A 312 -8.91 9.59 -4.25
N THR A 313 -7.87 9.32 -5.05
CA THR A 313 -7.67 8.00 -5.67
C THR A 313 -6.19 7.59 -5.68
N THR A 314 -5.96 6.29 -5.84
CA THR A 314 -4.62 5.71 -6.03
C THR A 314 -4.15 5.75 -7.49
N ARG A 315 -4.82 6.52 -8.35
CA ARG A 315 -4.43 6.64 -9.77
C ARG A 315 -3.36 7.71 -9.93
N LEU A 316 -2.19 7.31 -10.40
CA LEU A 316 -1.10 8.22 -10.71
C LEU A 316 -1.17 8.70 -12.16
N ARG A 317 -0.93 9.99 -12.39
CA ARG A 317 -0.75 10.61 -13.70
C ARG A 317 0.67 11.16 -13.80
N LEU A 318 1.32 10.90 -14.93
CA LEU A 318 2.55 11.57 -15.30
C LEU A 318 2.18 12.80 -16.14
N VAL A 319 2.45 13.98 -15.61
CA VAL A 319 2.03 15.26 -16.21
C VAL A 319 3.26 16.01 -16.69
N ALA A 320 3.26 16.46 -17.94
CA ALA A 320 4.33 17.29 -18.47
C ALA A 320 4.29 18.69 -17.83
N LEU A 321 5.43 19.16 -17.33
CA LEU A 321 5.61 20.49 -16.73
C LEU A 321 5.90 21.57 -17.78
N ARG A 322 6.33 21.13 -18.97
CA ARG A 322 6.67 21.97 -20.12
C ARG A 322 6.50 21.14 -21.39
N ASN A 323 6.64 21.79 -22.55
CA ASN A 323 6.75 21.06 -23.81
C ASN A 323 7.98 20.13 -23.77
N ILE A 324 7.78 18.88 -24.22
CA ILE A 324 8.78 17.83 -24.29
C ILE A 324 8.96 17.50 -25.78
N ALA A 325 10.18 17.56 -26.29
CA ALA A 325 10.44 17.24 -27.69
C ALA A 325 10.34 15.72 -27.93
N ALA A 326 10.12 15.30 -29.18
CA ALA A 326 10.25 13.90 -29.54
C ALA A 326 11.66 13.40 -29.18
N GLU A 327 11.76 12.18 -28.64
CA GLU A 327 13.00 11.56 -28.13
C GLU A 327 13.64 12.25 -26.91
N GLU A 328 13.05 13.32 -26.36
CA GLU A 328 13.50 13.87 -25.09
C GLU A 328 13.09 12.95 -23.94
N GLU A 329 14.06 12.58 -23.10
CA GLU A 329 13.82 11.72 -21.94
C GLU A 329 12.84 12.36 -20.96
N ILE A 330 11.86 11.59 -20.51
CA ILE A 330 10.93 12.01 -19.46
C ILE A 330 11.61 11.81 -18.10
N THR A 331 11.73 12.89 -17.34
CA THR A 331 12.36 12.90 -16.01
C THR A 331 11.43 13.47 -14.96
N ILE A 332 11.47 12.89 -13.76
CA ILE A 332 10.72 13.34 -12.57
C ILE A 332 11.70 13.72 -11.45
N SER A 333 11.23 14.42 -10.41
CA SER A 333 12.02 14.57 -9.18
C SER A 333 11.78 13.40 -8.24
N TYR A 334 12.83 12.94 -7.55
CA TYR A 334 12.74 11.91 -6.50
C TYR A 334 12.79 12.54 -5.09
N ILE A 335 12.96 13.87 -5.03
CA ILE A 335 13.18 14.63 -3.82
C ILE A 335 12.27 15.87 -3.83
N ASP A 336 11.88 16.34 -2.65
CA ASP A 336 10.96 17.48 -2.53
C ASP A 336 11.66 18.83 -2.76
N ASP A 337 12.87 19.04 -2.19
CA ASP A 337 13.64 20.29 -2.30
C ASP A 337 14.56 20.34 -3.55
N ASN A 338 14.01 20.01 -4.71
CA ASN A 338 14.77 19.85 -5.95
C ASN A 338 15.31 21.17 -6.55
N GLU A 339 14.61 22.29 -6.38
CA GLU A 339 15.03 23.59 -6.94
C GLU A 339 15.67 24.51 -5.90
N THR A 340 15.24 24.41 -4.63
CA THR A 340 15.62 25.28 -3.52
C THR A 340 16.86 24.82 -2.77
N GLY A 341 17.07 23.50 -2.68
CA GLY A 341 18.23 22.92 -2.01
C GLY A 341 19.54 23.21 -2.75
N SER A 342 20.63 23.35 -2.01
CA SER A 342 21.99 23.42 -2.56
C SER A 342 22.36 22.13 -3.31
N ARG A 343 23.39 22.20 -4.18
CA ARG A 343 23.91 21.00 -4.88
C ARG A 343 24.26 19.86 -3.91
N MET A 344 24.80 20.20 -2.74
CA MET A 344 25.17 19.22 -1.73
C MET A 344 23.94 18.57 -1.10
N GLU A 345 22.94 19.37 -0.70
CA GLU A 345 21.69 18.86 -0.10
C GLU A 345 20.94 17.93 -1.06
N ARG A 346 20.82 18.32 -2.35
CA ARG A 346 20.15 17.47 -3.34
C ARG A 346 20.88 16.14 -3.57
N ARG A 347 22.21 16.16 -3.65
CA ARG A 347 23.00 14.92 -3.79
C ARG A 347 22.94 14.05 -2.54
N GLU A 348 22.81 14.67 -1.37
CA GLU A 348 22.63 13.95 -0.13
C GLU A 348 21.26 13.26 -0.07
N ALA A 349 20.20 13.94 -0.49
CA ALA A 349 18.84 13.38 -0.56
C ALA A 349 18.73 12.23 -1.58
N LEU A 350 19.56 12.23 -2.63
CA LEU A 350 19.62 11.16 -3.65
C LEU A 350 20.56 10.00 -3.28
N ARG A 351 21.24 10.06 -2.12
CA ARG A 351 22.29 9.10 -1.76
C ARG A 351 21.80 7.65 -1.83
N ASP A 352 20.58 7.39 -1.37
CA ASP A 352 20.04 6.04 -1.27
C ASP A 352 19.74 5.44 -2.65
N TYR A 353 19.60 6.27 -3.69
CA TYR A 353 19.46 5.86 -5.09
C TYR A 353 20.80 5.50 -5.76
N ARG A 354 21.93 5.68 -5.07
CA ARG A 354 23.27 5.24 -5.50
C ARG A 354 23.73 5.76 -6.88
N PHE A 355 23.30 6.96 -7.27
CA PHE A 355 23.85 7.69 -8.42
C PHE A 355 24.28 9.11 -8.03
N VAL A 356 25.09 9.74 -8.87
CA VAL A 356 25.45 11.15 -8.72
C VAL A 356 24.67 11.96 -9.74
N CYS A 357 23.78 12.82 -9.27
CA CYS A 357 23.02 13.67 -10.18
C CYS A 357 23.94 14.66 -10.92
N ASP A 358 23.77 14.65 -12.25
CA ASP A 358 24.44 15.48 -13.25
C ASP A 358 23.43 16.29 -14.09
N CYS A 359 22.20 16.48 -13.58
CA CYS A 359 21.23 17.35 -14.26
C CYS A 359 21.74 18.80 -14.38
N SER A 360 21.09 19.59 -15.23
CA SER A 360 21.48 20.99 -15.50
C SER A 360 21.63 21.83 -14.22
N LEU A 361 20.77 21.67 -13.20
CA LEU A 361 20.90 22.36 -11.91
C LEU A 361 22.11 21.91 -11.09
N CYS A 362 22.45 20.62 -11.13
CA CYS A 362 23.60 20.07 -10.42
C CYS A 362 24.93 20.38 -11.12
N LEU A 363 24.92 20.61 -12.43
CA LEU A 363 26.11 21.03 -13.18
C LEU A 363 26.35 22.54 -13.16
N ARG A 364 25.31 23.37 -12.94
CA ARG A 364 25.45 24.84 -12.84
C ARG A 364 26.52 25.25 -11.83
N PRO A 365 27.53 26.06 -12.20
CA PRO A 365 28.54 26.51 -11.27
C PRO A 365 27.91 27.25 -10.08
N PRO A 366 28.51 27.19 -8.89
CA PRO A 366 27.99 27.91 -7.72
C PRO A 366 27.84 29.39 -8.06
N SER A 367 26.70 29.98 -7.70
CA SER A 367 26.50 31.42 -7.88
C SER A 367 27.60 32.15 -7.12
N ARG A 368 28.35 33.00 -7.81
CA ARG A 368 29.22 33.96 -7.15
C ARG A 368 28.29 34.91 -6.40
N GLY A 369 28.19 34.78 -5.08
CA GLY A 369 27.38 35.66 -4.25
C GLY A 369 27.71 37.13 -4.56
N LYS A 370 26.67 37.95 -4.67
CA LYS A 370 26.81 39.41 -4.61
C LYS A 370 27.02 39.85 -3.18
#